data_AF-A0A2S4KPG4-F1
#
_entry.id   AF-A0A2S4KPG4-F1
#
_cell.length_a   1.000
_cell.length_b   1.000
_cell.length_c   1.000
_cell.angle_alpha   90.00
_cell.angle_beta   90.00
_cell.angle_gamma   90.00
#
_symmetry.space_group_name_H-M   'P 1'
#
loop_
_entity.id
_entity.type
_entity.pdbx_description
1 polymer ?
#
loop_
_entity_poly.entity_id
_entity_poly.type
_entity_poly.pdbx_seq_one_letter_code
_entity_poly.pdbx_strand_id
1 'polypeptide(L)' 'MRLCLRMAARRGHGLLVLGALGCGAFKNPKEEVAACWLEVLREAEFQGGWWEELWFAVLDRRNEGNFEVFEEVLGGVEV' A
#
# COMPACT_ATOMS: atom_id res chain seq x y z
N MET A 1 -0.27 4.06 -8.18
CA MET A 1 -1.06 3.21 -7.26
C MET A 1 -2.33 2.70 -7.92
N ARG A 2 -3.29 3.58 -8.28
CA ARG A 2 -4.56 3.21 -8.96
C ARG A 2 -4.41 2.22 -10.12
N LEU A 3 -3.48 2.47 -11.05
CA LEU A 3 -3.27 1.57 -12.19
C LEU A 3 -2.84 0.15 -11.75
N CYS A 4 -2.00 0.02 -10.74
CA CYS A 4 -1.58 -1.28 -10.21
C CYS A 4 -2.78 -2.05 -9.65
N LEU A 5 -3.63 -1.38 -8.86
CA LEU A 5 -4.85 -1.98 -8.32
C LEU A 5 -5.83 -2.37 -9.43
N ARG A 6 -6.11 -1.49 -10.39
CA ARG A 6 -6.97 -1.79 -11.55
C ARG A 6 -6.47 -3.01 -12.33
N MET A 7 -5.17 -3.14 -12.52
CA MET A 7 -4.58 -4.31 -13.18
C MET A 7 -4.81 -5.58 -12.36
N ALA A 8 -4.60 -5.53 -11.04
CA ALA A 8 -4.82 -6.67 -10.16
C ALA A 8 -6.30 -7.12 -10.14
N ALA A 9 -7.22 -6.17 -9.95
CA ALA A 9 -8.66 -6.40 -9.98
C ALA A 9 -9.11 -6.99 -11.33
N ARG A 10 -8.63 -6.42 -12.45
CA ARG A 10 -8.96 -6.93 -13.80
C ARG A 10 -8.47 -8.36 -14.05
N ARG A 11 -7.44 -8.80 -13.33
CA ARG A 11 -6.89 -10.16 -13.41
C ARG A 11 -7.51 -11.11 -12.37
N GLY A 12 -8.41 -10.63 -11.52
CA GLY A 12 -9.06 -11.44 -10.49
C GLY A 12 -8.14 -11.81 -9.33
N HIS A 13 -7.13 -10.98 -9.03
CA HIS A 13 -6.28 -11.21 -7.86
C HIS A 13 -6.96 -10.67 -6.59
N GLY A 14 -7.44 -11.58 -5.73
CA GLY A 14 -8.04 -11.25 -4.44
C GLY A 14 -7.03 -11.04 -3.30
N LEU A 15 -5.83 -11.62 -3.40
CA LEU A 15 -4.78 -11.51 -2.38
C LEU A 15 -3.63 -10.65 -2.89
N LEU A 16 -3.37 -9.52 -2.24
CA LEU A 16 -2.33 -8.57 -2.66
C LEU A 16 -1.25 -8.40 -1.60
N VAL A 17 0.00 -8.34 -2.07
CA VAL A 17 1.15 -7.90 -1.27
C VAL A 17 1.75 -6.67 -1.93
N LEU A 18 1.74 -5.57 -1.20
CA LEU A 18 2.32 -4.28 -1.56
C LEU A 18 3.51 -3.97 -0.64
N GLY A 19 4.06 -2.77 -0.74
CA GLY A 19 5.15 -2.33 0.13
C GLY A 19 5.49 -0.85 -0.03
N ALA A 20 6.63 -0.45 0.54
CA ALA A 20 7.14 0.92 0.53
C ALA A 20 7.63 1.35 -0.86
N LEU A 21 6.67 1.62 -1.75
CA LEU A 21 6.88 1.83 -3.18
C LEU A 21 7.81 3.03 -3.45
N GLY A 22 9.06 2.71 -3.80
CA GLY A 22 10.07 3.71 -4.14
C GLY A 22 10.72 4.42 -2.95
N CYS A 23 10.43 4.02 -1.71
CA CYS A 23 10.99 4.64 -0.50
C CYS A 23 12.44 4.23 -0.19
N GLY A 24 13.12 3.54 -1.11
CA GLY A 24 14.52 3.15 -1.01
C GLY A 24 15.40 3.93 -1.98
N ALA A 25 16.00 3.25 -2.97
CA ALA A 25 16.90 3.87 -3.93
C ALA A 25 16.31 5.07 -4.69
N PHE A 26 14.99 5.07 -4.92
CA PHE A 26 14.29 6.17 -5.60
C PHE A 26 13.96 7.35 -4.68
N LYS A 27 14.16 7.20 -3.37
CA LYS A 27 14.03 8.26 -2.37
C LYS A 27 12.66 8.94 -2.36
N ASN A 28 11.59 8.20 -2.64
CA ASN A 28 10.25 8.74 -2.41
C ASN A 28 10.06 9.03 -0.91
N PRO A 29 9.40 10.15 -0.56
CA PRO A 29 9.05 10.44 0.83
C PRO A 29 8.06 9.39 1.34
N LYS A 30 8.47 8.63 2.36
CA LYS A 30 7.74 7.45 2.85
C LYS A 30 6.37 7.80 3.43
N GLU A 31 6.27 8.95 4.09
CA GLU A 31 5.04 9.48 4.67
C GLU A 31 4.00 9.77 3.57
N GLU A 32 4.43 10.41 2.47
CA GLU A 32 3.55 10.69 1.34
C GLU A 32 3.15 9.42 0.59
N VAL A 33 4.05 8.45 0.44
CA VAL A 33 3.72 7.17 -0.21
C VAL A 33 2.71 6.39 0.62
N ALA A 34 2.89 6.30 1.95
CA ALA A 34 1.94 5.63 2.83
C ALA A 34 0.57 6.32 2.80
N ALA A 35 0.55 7.66 2.89
CA ALA A 35 -0.68 8.45 2.81
C ALA A 35 -1.39 8.29 1.46
N CYS A 36 -0.64 8.28 0.34
CA CYS A 36 -1.20 8.10 -0.99
C CYS A 36 -1.82 6.71 -1.17
N TRP A 37 -1.22 5.66 -0.58
CA TRP A 37 -1.84 4.34 -0.57
C TRP A 37 -3.16 4.35 0.19
N LEU A 38 -3.20 4.95 1.38
CA LEU A 38 -4.41 5.05 2.18
C LEU A 38 -5.52 5.83 1.46
N GLU A 39 -5.18 6.98 0.87
CA GLU A 39 -6.11 7.78 0.08
C GLU A 39 -6.70 6.97 -1.06
N VAL A 40 -5.84 6.30 -1.85
CA VAL A 40 -6.28 5.49 -2.99
C VAL A 40 -7.15 4.33 -2.53
N LEU A 41 -6.78 3.61 -1.48
CA LEU A 41 -7.58 2.48 -0.99
C LEU A 41 -8.97 2.88 -0.49
N ARG A 42 -9.12 4.11 0.01
CA ARG A 42 -10.41 4.69 0.44
C ARG A 42 -11.27 5.24 -0.69
N GLU A 43 -10.76 5.31 -1.92
CA GLU A 43 -11.58 5.72 -3.06
C GLU A 43 -12.69 4.70 -3.30
N ALA A 44 -13.91 5.18 -3.57
CA ALA A 44 -15.08 4.33 -3.82
C ALA A 44 -14.84 3.23 -4.89
N GLU A 45 -13.93 3.48 -5.83
CA GLU A 45 -13.52 2.47 -6.82
C GLU A 45 -12.93 1.22 -6.17
N PHE A 46 -12.12 1.32 -5.11
CA PHE A 46 -11.38 0.19 -4.52
C PHE A 46 -12.03 -0.41 -3.27
N GLN A 47 -13.18 0.12 -2.88
CA GLN A 47 -14.01 -0.31 -1.75
C GLN A 47 -15.01 -1.42 -2.13
N GLY A 48 -15.08 -1.79 -3.42
CA GLY A 48 -16.11 -2.67 -3.99
C GLY A 48 -15.91 -4.18 -3.76
N GLY A 49 -15.09 -4.60 -2.80
CA GLY A 49 -14.84 -6.03 -2.52
C GLY A 49 -13.94 -6.73 -3.54
N TRP A 50 -12.99 -6.00 -4.13
CA TRP A 50 -12.03 -6.55 -5.10
C TRP A 50 -11.00 -7.50 -4.49
N TRP A 51 -10.80 -7.42 -3.18
CA TRP A 51 -9.73 -8.08 -2.45
C TRP A 51 -10.32 -8.91 -1.32
N GLU A 52 -9.77 -10.10 -1.12
CA GLU A 52 -9.95 -10.92 0.08
C GLU A 52 -9.03 -10.40 1.19
N GLU A 53 -7.75 -10.15 0.87
CA GLU A 53 -6.76 -9.59 1.79
C GLU A 53 -5.73 -8.71 1.06
N LEU A 54 -5.26 -7.67 1.74
CA LEU A 54 -4.21 -6.77 1.24
C LEU A 54 -3.20 -6.51 2.36
N TRP A 55 -1.93 -6.82 2.08
CA TRP A 55 -0.83 -6.68 3.05
C TRP A 55 0.24 -5.72 2.53
N PHE A 56 0.79 -4.91 3.44
CA PHE A 56 2.00 -4.13 3.17
C PHE A 56 3.22 -4.83 3.78
N ALA A 57 3.98 -5.54 2.94
CA ALA A 57 5.24 -6.17 3.34
C ALA A 57 6.39 -5.16 3.25
N VAL A 58 6.69 -4.50 4.37
CA VAL A 58 7.69 -3.43 4.43
C VAL A 58 8.97 -3.93 5.12
N LEU A 59 10.02 -4.16 4.33
CA LEU A 59 11.33 -4.54 4.84
C LEU A 59 12.17 -3.30 5.14
N ASP A 60 12.51 -3.07 6.41
CA ASP A 60 13.37 -1.96 6.83
C ASP A 60 14.61 -2.41 7.61
N ARG A 61 15.57 -3.06 6.92
CA ARG A 61 16.80 -3.54 7.55
C ARG A 61 17.75 -2.43 8.00
N ARG A 62 17.59 -1.22 7.45
CA ARG A 62 18.46 -0.08 7.73
C ARG A 62 17.88 0.85 8.78
N ASN A 63 16.67 0.56 9.27
CA ASN A 63 15.94 1.38 10.22
C ASN A 63 15.79 2.82 9.72
N GLU A 64 15.45 2.96 8.44
CA GLU A 64 15.25 4.24 7.75
C GLU A 64 13.85 4.83 8.03
N GLY A 65 13.03 4.14 8.82
CA GLY A 65 11.71 4.55 9.27
C GLY A 65 10.58 4.08 8.36
N ASN A 66 10.87 3.23 7.37
CA ASN A 66 9.87 2.80 6.39
C ASN A 66 8.80 1.92 7.04
N PHE A 67 9.21 0.98 7.90
CA PHE A 67 8.26 0.09 8.55
C PHE A 67 7.37 0.88 9.51
N GLU A 68 7.96 1.73 10.35
CA GLU A 68 7.26 2.53 11.36
C GLU A 68 6.21 3.44 10.74
N VAL A 69 6.55 4.15 9.66
CA VAL A 69 5.60 5.04 8.97
C VAL A 69 4.46 4.26 8.32
N PHE A 70 4.75 3.11 7.70
CA PHE A 70 3.71 2.30 7.09
C PHE A 70 2.81 1.64 8.12
N GLU A 71 3.37 1.17 9.25
CA GLU A 71 2.58 0.64 10.36
C GLU A 71 1.69 1.72 10.98
N GLU A 72 2.19 2.94 11.18
CA GLU A 72 1.41 4.04 11.73
C GLU A 72 0.23 4.45 10.81
N VAL A 73 0.44 4.50 9.50
CA VAL A 73 -0.56 5.02 8.54
C VAL A 73 -1.52 3.93 8.06
N LEU A 74 -1.04 2.69 7.91
CA LEU A 74 -1.78 1.60 7.25
C LEU A 74 -1.99 0.38 8.16
N GLY A 75 -1.27 0.28 9.28
CA GLY A 75 -1.39 -0.83 10.22
C GLY A 75 -2.78 -0.90 10.84
N GLY A 76 -3.42 -2.07 10.73
CA GLY A 76 -4.76 -2.32 11.29
C GLY A 76 -5.89 -1.47 10.70
N VAL A 77 -5.65 -0.76 9.60
CA VAL A 77 -6.68 0.07 8.97
C VAL A 77 -7.66 -0.82 8.19
N GLU A 78 -8.94 -0.66 8.50
CA GLU A 78 -10.04 -1.18 7.68
C GLU A 78 -10.42 -0.12 6.64
N VAL A 79 -10.35 -0.52 5.37
CA VAL A 79 -10.79 0.25 4.21
C VAL A 79 -11.85 -0.56 3.49
#